data_AF-A0A955M1C6-F1
#
_entry.id   AF-A0A955M1C6-F1
#
_cell.length_a   1.000
_cell.length_b   1.000
_cell.length_c   1.000
_cell.angle_alpha   90.00
_cell.angle_beta   90.00
_cell.angle_gamma   90.00
#
_symmetry.space_group_name_H-M   'P 1'
#
loop_
_entity.id
_entity.type
_entity.pdbx_description
1 polymer ?
#
loop_
_entity_poly.entity_id
_entity_poly.type
_entity_poly.pdbx_seq_one_letter_code
_entity_poly.pdbx_strand_id
1 'polypeptide(L)'
;MKRFLIFILGFISGAAIIGVIAGGTVLTYQYFSQGQGLGVLKSVGRAVIEKSDHWLEEKNQEDAGDGQKPSEKSYVSRVKSKIERALFQKDQRAKDHLKGLAPNALTVKIAAADDKFFQDGASLKVPSFYSEMNLTSARNEYESWQIIFFNKGADLRNVRLQFSDLVHEDLRTTLDKKNFSWQAVGYIPTIKPYYPTKYVGLWPDPLFETSRFSVKQDTTQPVFCTLFVPRDTPPGKYRGSVTVKINEKDIQQIPVTVQVYGFTLPQQNHLKTAFDFYPHITSQRYPKNKGEDEDRYESRIKQINDAFYRMMISFRMDPVLNVIPTNETDLRRVDEYRALGLSSFSVGRYGGTYNNNWPEDEQELLALKDTYRTYGEILALNKLLDEQYIYMWDEGEIGNERVKRVAEMLESAYPELKKLVCYHGVWDPEVYPGWGDEIDIFVPQISSFDHQKVNRLKKMGKEIWFYVSGPSSDGTPNLALDFDGLDPRIIPWMAWKFDIKGFLYWCVNWWDGMDPFKTAANTRWEQNFNGLLFYPWKEGPMASMRVMNFRDGMEDYEYLHLLKRLTAVWQAKGFDRENPALIQRAKTLLRVDNSLIVSLKEYTNDGKLLRQRRNDLAKVIEEMMEKIK
;
A
#
# COMPACT_ATOMS: atom_id res chain seq x y z
N MET A 1 21.81 -38.78 47.57
CA MET A 1 22.35 -37.84 46.56
C MET A 1 21.30 -37.61 45.48
N LYS A 2 20.55 -36.51 45.54
CA LYS A 2 19.69 -36.04 44.44
C LYS A 2 20.39 -34.80 43.86
N ARG A 3 21.04 -34.92 42.71
CA ARG A 3 21.73 -33.80 42.03
C ARG A 3 20.70 -32.99 41.25
N PHE A 4 20.60 -31.69 41.50
CA PHE A 4 19.85 -30.75 40.68
C PHE A 4 20.72 -30.31 39.49
N LEU A 5 20.17 -30.41 38.28
CA LEU A 5 20.80 -29.97 37.04
C LEU A 5 19.87 -28.93 36.40
N ILE A 6 20.32 -27.69 36.33
CA ILE A 6 19.66 -26.63 35.55
C ILE A 6 20.38 -26.56 34.21
N PHE A 7 19.66 -26.76 33.12
CA PHE A 7 20.20 -26.54 31.78
C PHE A 7 19.29 -25.63 30.98
N ILE A 8 19.92 -24.83 30.12
CA ILE A 8 19.25 -24.02 29.12
C ILE A 8 19.25 -24.86 27.83
N LEU A 9 18.09 -25.31 27.39
CA LEU A 9 17.96 -26.20 26.22
C LEU A 9 18.05 -25.48 24.86
N GLY A 10 18.32 -24.17 24.86
CA GLY A 10 18.57 -23.38 23.65
C GLY A 10 17.47 -22.36 23.34
N PHE A 11 17.76 -21.48 22.38
CA PHE A 11 16.84 -20.45 21.89
C PHE A 11 16.44 -20.79 20.46
N ILE A 12 15.15 -21.04 20.24
CA ILE A 12 14.56 -21.13 18.89
C ILE A 12 13.34 -20.21 18.91
N SER A 13 13.30 -19.26 17.97
CA SER A 13 12.10 -18.47 17.62
C SER A 13 11.38 -17.78 18.81
N GLY A 14 12.11 -17.05 19.65
CA GLY A 14 11.49 -16.10 20.61
C GLY A 14 10.90 -16.70 21.90
N ALA A 15 11.09 -17.99 22.17
CA ALA A 15 10.75 -18.62 23.45
C ALA A 15 12.01 -19.06 24.21
N ALA A 16 11.99 -18.92 25.54
CA ALA A 16 12.99 -19.52 26.44
C ALA A 16 12.34 -20.70 27.16
N ILE A 17 12.92 -21.89 27.04
CA ILE A 17 12.49 -23.09 27.76
C ILE A 17 13.45 -23.31 28.93
N ILE A 18 12.94 -23.18 30.15
CA ILE A 18 13.67 -23.51 31.37
C ILE A 18 13.05 -24.78 31.94
N GLY A 19 13.84 -25.85 32.01
CA GLY A 19 13.45 -27.10 32.67
C GLY A 19 14.04 -27.17 34.07
N VAL A 20 13.21 -27.45 35.07
CA VAL A 20 13.64 -27.77 36.43
C VAL A 20 13.15 -29.18 36.76
N ILE A 21 14.06 -30.08 37.10
CA ILE A 21 13.70 -31.45 37.54
C ILE A 21 13.70 -31.47 39.07
N ALA A 22 12.52 -31.69 39.65
CA ALA A 22 12.35 -31.97 41.07
C ALA A 22 11.63 -33.32 41.23
N GLY A 23 12.24 -34.27 41.93
CA GLY A 23 11.55 -35.45 42.45
C GLY A 23 10.98 -36.46 41.42
N GLY A 24 11.37 -36.39 40.14
CA GLY A 24 10.88 -37.32 39.10
C GLY A 24 9.79 -36.73 38.20
N THR A 25 9.40 -35.47 38.40
CA THR A 25 8.45 -34.77 37.53
C THR A 25 9.17 -33.65 36.76
N VAL A 26 9.00 -33.63 35.44
CA VAL A 26 9.52 -32.56 34.57
C VAL A 26 8.47 -31.46 34.52
N LEU A 27 8.78 -30.29 35.09
CA LEU A 27 7.96 -29.09 34.92
C LEU A 27 8.56 -28.24 33.80
N THR A 28 7.86 -28.19 32.66
CA THR A 28 8.18 -27.30 31.54
C THR A 28 7.37 -26.02 31.66
N TYR A 29 8.05 -24.88 31.78
CA TYR A 29 7.41 -23.57 31.65
C TYR A 29 7.63 -23.04 30.23
N GLN A 30 6.56 -22.98 29.45
CA GLN A 30 6.55 -22.25 28.17
C GLN A 30 6.16 -20.80 28.42
N TYR A 31 7.06 -19.88 28.11
CA TYR A 31 6.78 -18.45 28.15
C TYR A 31 6.66 -17.92 26.72
N PHE A 32 5.47 -17.50 26.32
CA PHE A 32 5.23 -16.83 25.04
C PHE A 32 5.26 -15.32 25.24
N SER A 33 6.11 -14.61 24.49
CA SER A 33 6.17 -13.14 24.53
C SER A 33 5.63 -12.56 23.22
N GLN A 34 4.59 -11.72 23.32
CA GLN A 34 4.17 -10.83 22.25
C GLN A 34 5.13 -9.63 22.15
N GLY A 35 6.27 -9.81 21.46
CA GLY A 35 6.96 -8.72 20.77
C GLY A 35 7.73 -7.66 21.58
N GLN A 36 7.95 -7.80 22.90
CA GLN A 36 8.73 -6.83 23.67
C GLN A 36 10.14 -7.34 24.04
N GLY A 37 11.13 -6.99 23.22
CA GLY A 37 12.55 -7.31 23.46
C GLY A 37 13.25 -6.35 24.44
N LEU A 38 14.23 -6.91 25.18
CA LEU A 38 15.18 -6.31 26.16
C LEU A 38 14.65 -5.87 27.52
N GLY A 39 13.43 -5.34 27.64
CA GLY A 39 12.82 -5.10 28.97
C GLY A 39 12.65 -6.40 29.77
N VAL A 40 12.41 -7.50 29.05
CA VAL A 40 12.13 -8.83 29.58
C VAL A 40 13.38 -9.55 30.11
N LEU A 41 14.58 -9.28 29.60
CA LEU A 41 15.80 -9.96 30.09
C LEU A 41 16.20 -9.47 31.50
N LYS A 42 16.01 -8.18 31.78
CA LYS A 42 16.22 -7.63 33.12
C LYS A 42 15.10 -8.07 34.06
N SER A 43 13.83 -8.07 33.64
CA SER A 43 12.73 -8.50 34.51
C SER A 43 12.68 -10.01 34.73
N VAL A 44 13.02 -10.85 33.75
CA VAL A 44 13.17 -12.31 33.92
C VAL A 44 14.40 -12.62 34.77
N GLY A 45 15.52 -11.93 34.55
CA GLY A 45 16.69 -12.04 35.43
C GLY A 45 16.36 -11.65 36.87
N ARG A 46 15.62 -10.55 37.07
CA ARG A 46 15.18 -10.09 38.40
C ARG A 46 14.17 -11.04 39.04
N ALA A 47 13.20 -11.56 38.28
CA ALA A 47 12.21 -12.52 38.77
C ALA A 47 12.83 -13.89 39.12
N VAL A 48 13.86 -14.34 38.39
CA VAL A 48 14.63 -15.54 38.73
C VAL A 48 15.45 -15.28 40.00
N ILE A 49 16.03 -14.09 40.16
CA ILE A 49 16.73 -13.69 41.38
C ILE A 49 15.76 -13.60 42.58
N GLU A 50 14.63 -12.93 42.43
CA GLU A 50 13.62 -12.76 43.49
C GLU A 50 12.99 -14.09 43.91
N LYS A 51 12.68 -14.99 42.95
CA LYS A 51 12.17 -16.34 43.28
C LYS A 51 13.23 -17.25 43.91
N SER A 52 14.51 -17.07 43.57
CA SER A 52 15.59 -17.83 44.22
C SER A 52 15.92 -17.29 45.62
N ASP A 53 15.79 -15.98 45.83
CA ASP A 53 15.92 -15.36 47.16
C ASP A 53 14.74 -15.76 48.08
N HIS A 54 13.49 -15.80 47.57
CA HIS A 54 12.30 -16.27 48.31
C HIS A 54 12.36 -17.77 48.66
N TRP A 55 12.88 -18.61 47.76
CA TRP A 55 13.08 -20.05 48.04
C TRP A 55 14.17 -20.31 49.08
N LEU A 56 15.23 -19.50 49.09
CA LEU A 56 16.27 -19.55 50.13
C LEU A 56 15.73 -19.13 51.51
N GLU A 57 14.77 -18.21 51.55
CA GLU A 57 14.08 -17.79 52.77
C GLU A 57 13.12 -18.89 53.29
N GLU A 58 12.32 -19.51 52.42
CA GLU A 58 11.43 -20.63 52.80
C GLU A 58 12.23 -21.85 53.30
N LYS A 59 13.35 -22.20 52.66
CA LYS A 59 14.15 -23.36 53.10
C LYS A 59 14.92 -23.11 54.41
N ASN A 60 15.28 -21.85 54.71
CA ASN A 60 15.86 -21.50 56.01
C ASN A 60 14.83 -21.50 57.15
N GLN A 61 13.53 -21.48 56.84
CA GLN A 61 12.46 -21.66 57.83
C GLN A 61 12.12 -23.13 58.08
N GLU A 62 12.32 -24.02 57.10
CA GLU A 62 12.10 -25.47 57.25
C GLU A 62 13.30 -26.24 57.86
N ASP A 63 14.55 -25.79 57.65
CA ASP A 63 15.76 -26.48 58.12
C ASP A 63 16.35 -25.87 59.42
N ALA A 64 15.51 -25.58 60.43
CA ALA A 64 15.97 -25.14 61.75
C ALA A 64 16.53 -26.27 62.64
N GLY A 65 16.98 -27.37 62.04
CA GLY A 65 17.46 -28.53 62.81
C GLY A 65 18.15 -29.59 61.98
N ASP A 66 19.27 -29.27 61.31
CA ASP A 66 20.46 -30.14 61.30
C ASP A 66 21.65 -29.40 60.68
N GLY A 67 22.80 -29.47 61.33
CA GLY A 67 24.02 -28.79 60.90
C GLY A 67 24.73 -29.57 59.79
N GLN A 68 24.64 -29.11 58.54
CA GLN A 68 25.71 -29.14 57.51
C GLN A 68 25.12 -28.94 56.10
N LYS A 69 25.52 -27.85 55.40
CA LYS A 69 26.05 -27.88 54.01
C LYS A 69 26.42 -26.49 53.46
N PRO A 70 27.73 -26.16 53.35
CA PRO A 70 28.22 -24.91 52.76
C PRO A 70 28.18 -24.86 51.21
N SER A 71 27.59 -25.82 50.50
CA SER A 71 27.77 -25.97 49.04
C SER A 71 26.74 -25.23 48.18
N GLU A 72 25.54 -24.95 48.67
CA GLU A 72 24.44 -24.41 47.84
C GLU A 72 24.45 -22.87 47.72
N LYS A 73 24.76 -22.15 48.81
CA LYS A 73 24.94 -20.67 48.78
C LYS A 73 26.08 -20.25 47.83
N SER A 74 27.14 -21.05 47.75
CA SER A 74 28.30 -20.85 46.86
C SER A 74 27.93 -20.96 45.37
N TYR A 75 26.99 -21.85 45.03
CA TYR A 75 26.57 -22.08 43.65
C TYR A 75 25.64 -20.95 43.15
N VAL A 76 24.65 -20.56 43.95
CA VAL A 76 23.72 -19.45 43.61
C VAL A 76 24.48 -18.12 43.46
N SER A 77 25.43 -17.83 44.35
CA SER A 77 26.30 -16.65 44.26
C SER A 77 27.12 -16.61 42.96
N ARG A 78 27.67 -17.75 42.51
CA ARG A 78 28.44 -17.83 41.26
C ARG A 78 27.57 -17.61 40.02
N VAL A 79 26.35 -18.14 40.01
CA VAL A 79 25.39 -17.94 38.92
C VAL A 79 24.93 -16.48 38.86
N LYS A 80 24.61 -15.86 40.01
CA LYS A 80 24.24 -14.43 40.13
C LYS A 80 25.34 -13.53 39.56
N SER A 81 26.61 -13.75 39.94
CA SER A 81 27.72 -12.94 39.42
C SER A 81 28.00 -13.14 37.92
N LYS A 82 27.75 -14.34 37.36
CA LYS A 82 27.89 -14.60 35.91
C LYS A 82 26.81 -13.88 35.11
N ILE A 83 25.57 -13.88 35.59
CA ILE A 83 24.45 -13.17 34.97
C ILE A 83 24.67 -11.65 35.03
N GLU A 84 25.10 -11.14 36.17
CA GLU A 84 25.40 -9.70 36.35
C GLU A 84 26.57 -9.25 35.46
N ARG A 85 27.66 -10.02 35.37
CA ARG A 85 28.77 -9.72 34.45
C ARG A 85 28.36 -9.76 32.98
N ALA A 86 27.51 -10.71 32.59
CA ALA A 86 27.01 -10.82 31.22
C ALA A 86 26.09 -9.64 30.85
N LEU A 87 25.26 -9.17 31.80
CA LEU A 87 24.43 -7.98 31.64
C LEU A 87 25.28 -6.71 31.58
N PHE A 88 26.29 -6.59 32.44
CA PHE A 88 27.17 -5.42 32.52
C PHE A 88 28.07 -5.29 31.29
N GLN A 89 28.66 -6.38 30.78
CA GLN A 89 29.47 -6.36 29.55
C GLN A 89 28.67 -6.02 28.29
N LYS A 90 27.37 -6.38 28.24
CA LYS A 90 26.48 -6.00 27.14
C LYS A 90 26.06 -4.54 27.20
N ASP A 91 25.82 -4.02 28.41
CA ASP A 91 25.52 -2.60 28.67
C ASP A 91 26.72 -1.70 28.37
N GLN A 92 27.94 -2.18 28.66
CA GLN A 92 29.17 -1.47 28.32
C GLN A 92 29.45 -1.45 26.82
N ARG A 93 29.21 -2.55 26.09
CA ARG A 93 29.28 -2.57 24.61
C ARG A 93 28.26 -1.63 23.95
N ALA A 94 27.07 -1.48 24.53
CA ALA A 94 26.06 -0.52 24.07
C ALA A 94 26.47 0.94 24.35
N LYS A 95 27.12 1.20 25.49
CA LYS A 95 27.68 2.52 25.85
C LYS A 95 28.90 2.88 25.02
N ASP A 96 29.74 1.91 24.67
CA ASP A 96 30.94 2.12 23.84
C ASP A 96 30.59 2.33 22.35
N HIS A 97 29.50 1.72 21.83
CA HIS A 97 28.98 2.04 20.49
C HIS A 97 28.44 3.48 20.37
N LEU A 98 27.98 4.08 21.47
CA LEU A 98 27.45 5.45 21.48
C LEU A 98 28.55 6.51 21.63
N LYS A 99 29.72 6.16 22.18
CA LYS A 99 30.89 7.06 22.29
C LYS A 99 31.61 7.31 20.96
N GLY A 100 31.33 6.51 19.93
CA GLY A 100 31.89 6.65 18.58
C GLY A 100 31.02 7.41 17.58
N LEU A 101 29.82 7.86 17.97
CA LEU A 101 29.03 8.76 17.14
C LEU A 101 29.65 10.16 17.25
N ALA A 102 30.63 10.44 16.38
CA ALA A 102 30.97 11.82 16.08
C ALA A 102 29.65 12.58 15.80
N PRO A 103 29.48 13.82 16.28
CA PRO A 103 28.23 14.59 16.09
C PRO A 103 27.75 14.70 14.64
N ASN A 104 28.60 14.38 13.66
CA ASN A 104 28.35 14.45 12.23
C ASN A 104 28.17 13.07 11.55
N ALA A 105 28.12 11.96 12.29
CA ALA A 105 28.12 10.61 11.71
C ALA A 105 26.73 10.12 11.27
N LEU A 106 25.63 10.62 11.86
CA LEU A 106 24.26 10.33 11.44
C LEU A 106 23.57 11.64 11.08
N THR A 107 23.05 11.72 9.86
CA THR A 107 22.18 12.82 9.44
C THR A 107 20.78 12.29 9.20
N VAL A 108 19.78 12.92 9.81
CA VAL A 108 18.37 12.63 9.56
C VAL A 108 17.74 13.80 8.81
N LYS A 109 17.07 13.50 7.68
CA LYS A 109 16.37 14.49 6.86
C LYS A 109 14.93 14.09 6.60
N ILE A 110 14.08 15.06 6.29
CA ILE A 110 12.69 14.84 5.87
C ILE A 110 12.63 15.05 4.36
N ALA A 111 11.95 14.17 3.63
CA ALA A 111 11.78 14.26 2.18
C ALA A 111 10.34 13.94 1.77
N ALA A 112 10.00 14.22 0.51
CA ALA A 112 8.67 13.91 -0.02
C ALA A 112 8.48 12.40 -0.22
N ALA A 113 7.24 11.93 -0.26
CA ALA A 113 6.90 10.52 -0.50
C ALA A 113 7.35 10.02 -1.89
N ASP A 114 7.34 10.90 -2.89
CA ASP A 114 7.68 10.57 -4.29
C ASP A 114 9.19 10.53 -4.58
N ASP A 115 10.04 10.93 -3.64
CA ASP A 115 11.50 10.90 -3.81
C ASP A 115 12.06 9.48 -3.61
N LYS A 116 12.80 8.95 -4.59
CA LYS A 116 13.49 7.65 -4.46
C LYS A 116 14.94 7.85 -4.02
N PHE A 117 15.28 7.38 -2.81
CA PHE A 117 16.63 7.41 -2.25
C PHE A 117 17.33 6.05 -2.35
N PHE A 118 18.37 5.99 -3.17
CA PHE A 118 19.21 4.81 -3.34
C PHE A 118 20.09 4.55 -2.11
N GLN A 119 20.60 3.33 -1.97
CA GLN A 119 21.34 2.91 -0.78
C GLN A 119 22.63 3.72 -0.56
N ASP A 120 23.24 4.24 -1.62
CA ASP A 120 24.41 5.12 -1.58
C ASP A 120 24.08 6.57 -1.22
N GLY A 121 22.79 6.92 -1.15
CA GLY A 121 22.28 8.27 -0.87
C GLY A 121 21.99 9.11 -2.10
N ALA A 122 22.21 8.59 -3.31
CA ALA A 122 21.76 9.23 -4.53
C ALA A 122 20.23 9.20 -4.66
N SER A 123 19.69 9.98 -5.57
CA SER A 123 18.27 10.00 -5.93
C SER A 123 18.11 10.30 -7.42
N LEU A 124 16.95 9.95 -7.98
CA LEU A 124 16.65 10.17 -9.41
C LEU A 124 16.62 11.65 -9.81
N LYS A 125 16.30 12.52 -8.84
CA LYS A 125 16.23 13.97 -8.96
C LYS A 125 16.82 14.61 -7.71
N VAL A 126 17.22 15.88 -7.79
CA VAL A 126 17.76 16.61 -6.63
C VAL A 126 16.67 16.67 -5.55
N PRO A 127 16.86 16.02 -4.39
CA PRO A 127 15.81 15.89 -3.39
C PRO A 127 15.67 17.21 -2.64
N SER A 128 14.45 17.48 -2.18
CA SER A 128 14.19 18.61 -1.28
C SER A 128 14.09 18.13 0.14
N PHE A 129 14.90 18.72 1.02
CA PHE A 129 14.87 18.40 2.43
C PHE A 129 14.15 19.48 3.24
N TYR A 130 13.39 19.03 4.24
CA TYR A 130 12.62 19.90 5.12
C TYR A 130 13.14 19.80 6.56
N SER A 131 13.07 20.90 7.32
CA SER A 131 13.43 20.96 8.74
C SER A 131 12.29 20.51 9.66
N GLU A 132 11.06 20.64 9.17
CA GLU A 132 9.83 20.24 9.83
C GLU A 132 8.88 19.64 8.81
N MET A 133 7.89 18.92 9.30
CA MET A 133 6.90 18.27 8.48
C MET A 133 5.60 19.08 8.49
N ASN A 134 5.29 19.71 7.36
CA ASN A 134 4.07 20.48 7.16
C ASN A 134 3.15 19.76 6.19
N LEU A 135 2.11 19.14 6.72
CA LEU A 135 1.07 18.50 5.93
C LEU A 135 -0.19 19.35 5.86
N THR A 136 -0.97 19.06 4.85
CA THR A 136 -2.33 19.55 4.70
C THR A 136 -3.17 18.36 4.23
N SER A 137 -4.40 18.21 4.70
CA SER A 137 -5.19 17.01 4.40
C SER A 137 -6.68 17.31 4.55
N ALA A 138 -7.50 16.77 3.68
CA ALA A 138 -8.93 16.63 3.89
C ALA A 138 -9.19 15.51 4.90
N ARG A 139 -10.43 15.41 5.38
CA ARG A 139 -10.83 14.22 6.13
C ARG A 139 -10.96 13.04 5.17
N ASN A 140 -10.71 11.83 5.67
CA ASN A 140 -10.67 10.59 4.91
C ASN A 140 -9.55 10.51 3.84
N GLU A 141 -8.42 11.16 4.10
CA GLU A 141 -7.26 11.19 3.22
C GLU A 141 -6.02 10.64 3.95
N TYR A 142 -5.06 10.12 3.18
CA TYR A 142 -3.76 9.71 3.66
C TYR A 142 -2.68 10.71 3.20
N GLU A 143 -1.82 11.14 4.12
CA GLU A 143 -0.65 11.97 3.80
C GLU A 143 0.63 11.21 4.07
N SER A 144 1.49 11.11 3.07
CA SER A 144 2.73 10.36 3.14
C SER A 144 3.98 11.23 3.01
N TRP A 145 5.06 10.85 3.68
CA TRP A 145 6.39 11.48 3.57
C TRP A 145 7.47 10.49 3.98
N GLN A 146 8.74 10.91 3.89
CA GLN A 146 9.86 10.07 4.30
C GLN A 146 10.75 10.75 5.34
N ILE A 147 11.31 9.94 6.24
CA ILE A 147 12.43 10.29 7.11
C ILE A 147 13.65 9.50 6.63
N ILE A 148 14.69 10.20 6.19
CA ILE A 148 15.87 9.61 5.57
C ILE A 148 17.02 9.61 6.56
N PHE A 149 17.62 8.45 6.79
CA PHE A 149 18.78 8.27 7.65
C PHE A 149 20.02 8.07 6.78
N PHE A 150 20.94 9.04 6.80
CA PHE A 150 22.26 8.93 6.18
C PHE A 150 23.28 8.60 7.27
N ASN A 151 23.81 7.37 7.26
CA ASN A 151 24.78 6.95 8.25
C ASN A 151 26.18 6.86 7.65
N LYS A 152 27.09 7.72 8.13
CA LYS A 152 28.54 7.69 7.88
C LYS A 152 29.33 7.15 9.07
N GLY A 153 28.66 6.77 10.16
CA GLY A 153 29.25 6.13 11.33
C GLY A 153 29.09 4.62 11.31
N ALA A 154 29.37 3.99 12.46
CA ALA A 154 29.17 2.56 12.66
C ALA A 154 27.70 2.13 12.50
N ASP A 155 27.47 0.83 12.32
CA ASP A 155 26.13 0.23 12.25
C ASP A 155 25.23 0.66 13.42
N LEU A 156 24.07 1.22 13.09
CA LEU A 156 23.03 1.58 14.04
C LEU A 156 22.02 0.45 14.15
N ARG A 157 21.65 0.08 15.38
CA ARG A 157 20.65 -0.94 15.69
C ARG A 157 19.56 -0.37 16.58
N ASN A 158 18.38 -1.00 16.55
CA ASN A 158 17.22 -0.59 17.35
C ASN A 158 16.82 0.87 17.13
N VAL A 159 16.86 1.32 15.87
CA VAL A 159 16.29 2.61 15.47
C VAL A 159 14.77 2.47 15.45
N ARG A 160 14.03 3.42 16.00
CA ARG A 160 12.57 3.47 15.92
C ARG A 160 12.05 4.91 15.87
N LEU A 161 10.86 5.07 15.34
CA LEU A 161 10.10 6.32 15.39
C LEU A 161 9.06 6.27 16.51
N GLN A 162 8.85 7.40 17.19
CA GLN A 162 7.79 7.57 18.16
C GLN A 162 7.00 8.84 17.87
N PHE A 163 5.76 8.67 17.41
CA PHE A 163 4.84 9.77 17.19
C PHE A 163 4.16 10.21 18.49
N SER A 164 3.96 11.52 18.65
CA SER A 164 3.03 12.07 19.63
C SER A 164 1.63 12.11 19.06
N ASP A 165 0.63 12.29 19.92
CA ASP A 165 -0.66 12.78 19.45
C ASP A 165 -0.45 14.16 18.83
N LEU A 166 -1.30 14.53 17.87
CA LEU A 166 -1.34 15.91 17.38
C LEU A 166 -2.44 16.66 18.14
N VAL A 167 -2.09 17.79 18.72
CA VAL A 167 -3.01 18.63 19.50
C VAL A 167 -3.55 19.72 18.58
N HIS A 168 -4.86 19.90 18.55
CA HIS A 168 -5.48 21.00 17.82
C HIS A 168 -5.08 22.34 18.47
N GLU A 169 -4.77 23.37 17.68
CA GLU A 169 -4.33 24.68 18.21
C GLU A 169 -5.41 25.36 19.07
N ASP A 170 -6.66 25.41 18.59
CA ASP A 170 -7.76 26.13 19.27
C ASP A 170 -8.72 25.26 20.08
N LEU A 171 -8.80 23.97 19.78
CA LEU A 171 -9.75 23.04 20.40
C LEU A 171 -9.04 22.12 21.38
N ARG A 172 -9.72 21.73 22.47
CA ARG A 172 -9.22 20.70 23.41
C ARG A 172 -9.40 19.28 22.87
N THR A 173 -9.05 19.07 21.60
CA THR A 173 -9.15 17.79 20.90
C THR A 173 -7.80 17.39 20.32
N THR A 174 -7.63 16.11 20.06
CA THR A 174 -6.38 15.55 19.50
C THR A 174 -6.67 14.63 18.33
N LEU A 175 -5.72 14.59 17.39
CA LEU A 175 -5.61 13.50 16.43
C LEU A 175 -4.65 12.46 17.04
N ASP A 176 -5.23 11.31 17.39
CA ASP A 176 -4.52 10.21 18.07
C ASP A 176 -3.35 9.71 17.23
N LYS A 177 -2.19 9.52 17.86
CA LYS A 177 -0.97 9.02 17.23
C LYS A 177 -1.13 7.67 16.55
N LYS A 178 -2.15 6.88 16.89
CA LYS A 178 -2.44 5.59 16.23
C LYS A 178 -2.78 5.75 14.73
N ASN A 179 -3.15 6.95 14.31
CA ASN A 179 -3.38 7.24 12.90
C ASN A 179 -2.08 7.42 12.10
N PHE A 180 -0.93 7.43 12.78
CA PHE A 180 0.37 7.32 12.13
C PHE A 180 0.78 5.86 11.94
N SER A 181 1.33 5.58 10.76
CA SER A 181 2.06 4.34 10.47
C SER A 181 3.42 4.67 9.87
N TRP A 182 4.36 3.74 9.99
CA TRP A 182 5.66 3.87 9.36
C TRP A 182 6.27 2.51 9.03
N GLN A 183 7.07 2.48 7.96
CA GLN A 183 7.65 1.27 7.39
C GLN A 183 9.09 1.56 6.97
N ALA A 184 10.00 0.62 7.25
CA ALA A 184 11.36 0.72 6.72
C ALA A 184 11.35 0.38 5.23
N VAL A 185 11.91 1.26 4.40
CA VAL A 185 11.97 1.04 2.95
C VAL A 185 13.09 0.06 2.65
N GLY A 186 12.78 -1.05 1.98
CA GLY A 186 13.77 -1.99 1.50
C GLY A 186 14.27 -1.67 0.10
N TYR A 187 15.25 -2.46 -0.33
CA TYR A 187 15.93 -2.28 -1.61
C TYR A 187 15.87 -3.55 -2.45
N ILE A 188 15.48 -3.42 -3.72
CA ILE A 188 15.41 -4.51 -4.68
C ILE A 188 16.49 -4.32 -5.76
N PRO A 189 17.29 -5.36 -6.06
CA PRO A 189 18.23 -5.30 -7.17
C PRO A 189 17.49 -5.37 -8.52
N THR A 190 17.68 -4.36 -9.35
CA THR A 190 17.22 -4.35 -10.74
C THR A 190 18.25 -4.95 -11.69
N ILE A 191 17.76 -5.36 -12.85
CA ILE A 191 18.60 -5.67 -14.01
C ILE A 191 18.58 -4.51 -15.00
N LYS A 192 19.46 -4.55 -16.01
CA LYS A 192 19.39 -3.64 -17.16
C LYS A 192 18.27 -4.14 -18.08
N PRO A 193 17.14 -3.43 -18.19
CA PRO A 193 16.05 -3.87 -19.07
C PRO A 193 16.32 -3.49 -20.52
N TYR A 194 15.45 -3.92 -21.45
CA TYR A 194 15.53 -3.54 -22.87
C TYR A 194 15.21 -2.06 -23.13
N TYR A 195 14.51 -1.40 -22.21
CA TYR A 195 14.15 0.01 -22.29
C TYR A 195 15.17 0.90 -21.55
N PRO A 196 15.29 2.19 -21.89
CA PRO A 196 16.14 3.13 -21.17
C PRO A 196 15.68 3.26 -19.72
N THR A 197 16.62 3.09 -18.79
CA THR A 197 16.41 3.32 -17.36
C THR A 197 17.42 4.33 -16.84
N LYS A 198 17.01 5.15 -15.87
CA LYS A 198 17.86 6.17 -15.26
C LYS A 198 18.90 5.57 -14.30
N TYR A 199 18.63 4.37 -13.76
CA TYR A 199 19.48 3.73 -12.77
C TYR A 199 19.30 2.20 -12.75
N VAL A 200 20.42 1.47 -12.71
CA VAL A 200 20.45 0.02 -12.49
C VAL A 200 21.19 -0.24 -11.18
N GLY A 201 20.56 -0.98 -10.26
CA GLY A 201 21.11 -1.21 -8.92
C GLY A 201 20.02 -1.50 -7.90
N LEU A 202 20.24 -1.07 -6.66
CA LEU A 202 19.33 -1.29 -5.54
C LEU A 202 18.26 -0.20 -5.47
N TRP A 203 17.06 -0.50 -5.93
CA TRP A 203 15.91 0.42 -5.97
C TRP A 203 15.08 0.36 -4.67
N PRO A 204 14.74 1.51 -4.06
CA PRO A 204 13.86 1.55 -2.89
C PRO A 204 12.41 1.28 -3.29
N ASP A 205 11.73 0.30 -2.67
CA ASP A 205 10.31 0.02 -2.98
C ASP A 205 9.50 -0.73 -1.89
N PRO A 206 9.91 -1.91 -1.38
CA PRO A 206 9.07 -2.65 -0.42
C PRO A 206 9.00 -1.92 0.93
N LEU A 207 7.81 -1.88 1.53
CA LEU A 207 7.55 -1.19 2.79
C LEU A 207 7.45 -2.18 3.96
N PHE A 208 8.57 -2.45 4.62
CA PHE A 208 8.61 -3.39 5.74
C PHE A 208 7.94 -2.84 6.99
N GLU A 209 6.82 -3.45 7.38
CA GLU A 209 6.22 -3.23 8.69
C GLU A 209 7.17 -3.69 9.80
N THR A 210 7.62 -2.74 10.61
CA THR A 210 8.54 -3.00 11.70
C THR A 210 8.35 -2.05 12.88
N SER A 211 8.68 -2.52 14.08
CA SER A 211 8.76 -1.67 15.28
C SER A 211 10.16 -1.08 15.47
N ARG A 212 11.18 -1.68 14.85
CA ARG A 212 12.60 -1.29 14.94
C ARG A 212 13.35 -1.67 13.67
N PHE A 213 14.34 -0.87 13.28
CA PHE A 213 15.20 -1.17 12.14
C PHE A 213 16.67 -0.90 12.45
N SER A 214 17.53 -1.22 11.49
CA SER A 214 18.97 -0.96 11.56
C SER A 214 19.37 -0.09 10.38
N VAL A 215 20.39 0.75 10.55
CA VAL A 215 20.98 1.56 9.49
C VAL A 215 22.45 1.18 9.42
N LYS A 216 22.87 0.55 8.32
CA LYS A 216 24.26 0.09 8.18
C LYS A 216 25.20 1.28 7.98
N GLN A 217 26.46 1.09 8.32
CA GLN A 217 27.52 2.04 8.00
C GLN A 217 27.55 2.34 6.49
N ASP A 218 27.78 3.60 6.15
CA ASP A 218 27.91 4.11 4.79
C ASP A 218 26.71 3.82 3.88
N THR A 219 25.51 3.72 4.47
CA THR A 219 24.25 3.52 3.74
C THR A 219 23.21 4.58 4.08
N THR A 220 22.24 4.68 3.19
CA THR A 220 20.99 5.42 3.36
C THR A 220 19.86 4.45 3.69
N GLN A 221 19.04 4.80 4.67
CA GLN A 221 17.85 4.04 5.05
C GLN A 221 16.64 4.99 5.13
N PRO A 222 15.75 4.97 4.12
CA PRO A 222 14.49 5.68 4.18
C PRO A 222 13.50 4.97 5.10
N VAL A 223 12.68 5.75 5.78
CA VAL A 223 11.50 5.28 6.50
C VAL A 223 10.30 6.02 5.93
N PHE A 224 9.38 5.27 5.34
CA PHE A 224 8.14 5.79 4.82
C PHE A 224 7.17 5.98 5.99
N CYS A 225 6.55 7.15 6.08
CA CYS A 225 5.62 7.49 7.16
C CYS A 225 4.30 7.94 6.54
N THR A 226 3.19 7.58 7.16
CA THR A 226 1.84 7.91 6.68
C THR A 226 0.97 8.35 7.83
N LEU A 227 0.21 9.43 7.63
CA LEU A 227 -0.87 9.87 8.49
C LEU A 227 -2.20 9.61 7.79
N PHE A 228 -3.14 8.94 8.44
CA PHE A 228 -4.54 8.96 8.02
C PHE A 228 -5.30 10.03 8.81
N VAL A 229 -6.14 10.82 8.16
CA VAL A 229 -7.03 11.77 8.85
C VAL A 229 -8.46 11.21 8.85
N PRO A 230 -8.99 10.75 10.01
CA PRO A 230 -10.33 10.18 10.09
C PRO A 230 -11.44 11.14 9.66
N ARG A 231 -12.56 10.58 9.19
CA ARG A 231 -13.73 11.29 8.66
C ARG A 231 -14.30 12.35 9.59
N ASP A 232 -14.23 12.12 10.91
CA ASP A 232 -14.84 12.99 11.92
C ASP A 232 -13.84 13.96 12.56
N THR A 233 -12.62 14.05 12.04
CA THR A 233 -11.58 14.94 12.56
C THR A 233 -12.01 16.40 12.41
N PRO A 234 -12.11 17.19 13.50
CA PRO A 234 -12.39 18.62 13.40
C PRO A 234 -11.41 19.33 12.45
N PRO A 235 -11.88 20.31 11.65
CA PRO A 235 -10.99 21.05 10.77
C PRO A 235 -10.15 22.03 11.58
N GLY A 236 -8.95 22.31 11.13
CA GLY A 236 -8.03 23.21 11.82
C GLY A 236 -6.61 22.68 11.86
N LYS A 237 -5.77 23.41 12.57
CA LYS A 237 -4.34 23.12 12.63
C LYS A 237 -4.00 22.28 13.84
N TYR A 238 -3.25 21.21 13.60
CA TYR A 238 -2.80 20.26 14.60
C TYR A 238 -1.27 20.26 14.68
N ARG A 239 -0.73 20.11 15.88
CA ARG A 239 0.72 20.06 16.14
C ARG A 239 1.13 18.89 17.01
N GLY A 240 2.26 18.29 16.66
CA GLY A 240 2.90 17.26 17.44
C GLY A 240 4.34 17.06 16.97
N SER A 241 4.83 15.85 17.12
CA SER A 241 6.20 15.52 16.74
C SER A 241 6.39 14.03 16.48
N VAL A 242 7.47 13.73 15.76
CA VAL A 242 8.04 12.39 15.69
C VAL A 242 9.44 12.41 16.29
N THR A 243 9.68 11.54 17.27
CA THR A 243 10.97 11.38 17.92
C THR A 243 11.71 10.18 17.33
N VAL A 244 12.89 10.43 16.79
CA VAL A 244 13.85 9.41 16.37
C VAL A 244 14.57 8.89 17.61
N LYS A 245 14.47 7.58 17.85
CA LYS A 245 15.10 6.91 18.98
C LYS A 245 16.09 5.86 18.51
N ILE A 246 17.25 5.78 19.16
CA ILE A 246 18.25 4.73 18.95
C ILE A 246 18.56 4.11 20.30
N ASN A 247 18.35 2.79 20.42
CA ASN A 247 18.48 2.08 21.71
C ASN A 247 17.70 2.77 22.84
N GLU A 248 16.47 3.23 22.53
CA GLU A 248 15.56 3.99 23.42
C GLU A 248 16.03 5.38 23.85
N LYS A 249 17.20 5.85 23.39
CA LYS A 249 17.66 7.23 23.59
C LYS A 249 17.09 8.13 22.50
N ASP A 250 16.57 9.28 22.89
CA ASP A 250 16.09 10.32 21.96
C ASP A 250 17.29 10.95 21.25
N ILE A 251 17.27 10.92 19.92
CA ILE A 251 18.35 11.43 19.06
C ILE A 251 17.94 12.76 18.43
N GLN A 252 16.72 12.80 17.88
CA GLN A 252 16.18 13.99 17.23
C GLN A 252 14.66 13.98 17.36
N GLN A 253 14.09 15.14 17.65
CA GLN A 253 12.65 15.36 17.60
C GLN A 253 12.35 16.23 16.39
N ILE A 254 11.42 15.78 15.56
CA ILE A 254 11.00 16.46 14.33
C ILE A 254 9.58 17.00 14.56
N PRO A 255 9.35 18.31 14.45
CA PRO A 255 8.02 18.89 14.52
C PRO A 255 7.11 18.41 13.38
N VAL A 256 5.86 18.14 13.71
CA VAL A 256 4.80 17.76 12.75
C VAL A 256 3.64 18.73 12.90
N THR A 257 3.25 19.36 11.79
CA THR A 257 2.08 20.23 11.68
C THR A 257 1.16 19.69 10.59
N VAL A 258 -0.14 19.64 10.86
CA VAL A 258 -1.15 19.19 9.89
C VAL A 258 -2.28 20.21 9.86
N GLN A 259 -2.56 20.77 8.69
CA GLN A 259 -3.80 21.53 8.46
C GLN A 259 -4.88 20.56 7.96
N VAL A 260 -5.92 20.34 8.75
CA VAL A 260 -7.10 19.55 8.36
C VAL A 260 -8.13 20.49 7.74
N TYR A 261 -8.52 20.23 6.49
CA TYR A 261 -9.51 21.02 5.77
C TYR A 261 -10.96 20.69 6.21
N GLY A 262 -11.88 21.63 5.97
CA GLY A 262 -13.30 21.61 6.34
C GLY A 262 -14.17 20.56 5.65
N PHE A 263 -13.62 19.76 4.74
CA PHE A 263 -14.34 18.80 3.89
C PHE A 263 -13.77 17.39 3.96
N THR A 264 -14.52 16.43 3.42
CA THR A 264 -14.23 14.99 3.51
C THR A 264 -14.21 14.38 2.12
N LEU A 265 -13.15 13.62 1.81
CA LEU A 265 -13.08 12.85 0.57
C LEU A 265 -14.03 11.64 0.62
N PRO A 266 -14.61 11.23 -0.52
CA PRO A 266 -15.47 10.06 -0.60
C PRO A 266 -14.68 8.76 -0.33
N GLN A 267 -15.39 7.74 0.15
CA GLN A 267 -14.81 6.41 0.34
C GLN A 267 -14.60 5.69 -1.00
N GLN A 268 -15.60 5.77 -1.89
CA GLN A 268 -15.54 5.21 -3.23
C GLN A 268 -14.87 6.19 -4.20
N ASN A 269 -14.25 5.63 -5.25
CA ASN A 269 -13.60 6.40 -6.29
C ASN A 269 -14.58 6.91 -7.35
N HIS A 270 -14.31 8.10 -7.88
CA HIS A 270 -14.97 8.60 -9.10
C HIS A 270 -14.19 8.28 -10.37
N LEU A 271 -12.87 8.11 -10.29
CA LEU A 271 -12.08 7.47 -11.35
C LEU A 271 -12.15 5.95 -11.14
N LYS A 272 -12.71 5.22 -12.11
CA LYS A 272 -12.81 3.76 -12.01
C LYS A 272 -11.46 3.10 -12.16
N THR A 273 -11.28 1.94 -11.54
CA THR A 273 -10.04 1.19 -11.69
C THR A 273 -10.30 -0.30 -11.92
N ALA A 274 -9.32 -0.96 -12.54
CA ALA A 274 -9.30 -2.41 -12.70
C ALA A 274 -7.87 -2.92 -12.55
N PHE A 275 -7.55 -3.48 -11.39
CA PHE A 275 -6.25 -4.08 -11.10
C PHE A 275 -6.40 -5.59 -11.01
N ASP A 276 -5.83 -6.33 -11.95
CA ASP A 276 -5.94 -7.79 -11.91
C ASP A 276 -5.07 -8.36 -10.78
N PHE A 277 -5.50 -9.50 -10.27
CA PHE A 277 -4.83 -10.25 -9.21
C PHE A 277 -5.02 -11.73 -9.49
N TYR A 278 -3.93 -12.50 -9.39
CA TYR A 278 -3.96 -13.93 -9.71
C TYR A 278 -3.84 -14.80 -8.45
N PRO A 279 -4.95 -15.34 -7.92
CA PRO A 279 -4.94 -16.23 -6.76
C PRO A 279 -4.03 -17.46 -6.89
N HIS A 280 -3.87 -17.98 -8.11
CA HIS A 280 -3.03 -19.16 -8.35
C HIS A 280 -1.55 -18.89 -8.06
N ILE A 281 -1.07 -17.65 -8.27
CA ILE A 281 0.31 -17.25 -7.93
C ILE A 281 0.49 -17.20 -6.42
N THR A 282 -0.54 -16.80 -5.67
CA THR A 282 -0.53 -16.87 -4.20
C THR A 282 -0.33 -18.32 -3.72
N SER A 283 -1.08 -19.28 -4.27
CA SER A 283 -0.93 -20.70 -3.90
C SER A 283 0.47 -21.25 -4.17
N GLN A 284 1.11 -20.83 -5.25
CA GLN A 284 2.50 -21.20 -5.55
C GLN A 284 3.50 -20.59 -4.56
N ARG A 285 3.25 -19.35 -4.14
CA ARG A 285 4.16 -18.60 -3.25
C ARG A 285 4.04 -19.01 -1.78
N TYR A 286 2.86 -19.42 -1.34
CA TYR A 286 2.55 -19.80 0.05
C TYR A 286 2.21 -21.29 0.14
N PRO A 287 3.16 -22.20 -0.09
CA PRO A 287 2.87 -23.64 -0.14
C PRO A 287 2.30 -24.15 1.18
N LYS A 288 1.67 -25.33 1.11
CA LYS A 288 1.13 -26.05 2.26
C LYS A 288 2.20 -26.27 3.32
N ASN A 289 1.90 -25.90 4.56
CA ASN A 289 2.79 -26.08 5.69
C ASN A 289 2.89 -27.56 6.07
N LYS A 290 4.01 -27.96 6.68
CA LYS A 290 4.18 -29.34 7.16
C LYS A 290 3.12 -29.68 8.22
N GLY A 291 2.28 -30.67 7.94
CA GLY A 291 1.21 -31.11 8.84
C GLY A 291 -0.08 -30.28 8.77
N GLU A 292 -0.15 -29.30 7.86
CA GLU A 292 -1.41 -28.65 7.48
C GLU A 292 -2.26 -29.64 6.68
N ASP A 293 -3.57 -29.70 6.93
CA ASP A 293 -4.52 -30.45 6.10
C ASP A 293 -4.97 -29.60 4.89
N GLU A 294 -5.74 -30.17 3.97
CA GLU A 294 -6.14 -29.44 2.75
C GLU A 294 -7.11 -28.29 3.06
N ASP A 295 -8.12 -28.52 3.90
CA ASP A 295 -9.12 -27.50 4.26
C ASP A 295 -8.48 -26.28 4.93
N ARG A 296 -7.51 -26.50 5.82
CA ARG A 296 -6.74 -25.41 6.45
C ARG A 296 -5.89 -24.67 5.45
N TYR A 297 -5.25 -25.38 4.53
CA TYR A 297 -4.45 -24.78 3.47
C TYR A 297 -5.30 -23.88 2.58
N GLU A 298 -6.42 -24.39 2.08
CA GLU A 298 -7.37 -23.63 1.24
C GLU A 298 -7.93 -22.42 1.98
N SER A 299 -8.33 -22.59 3.25
CA SER A 299 -8.79 -21.49 4.09
C SER A 299 -7.72 -20.41 4.27
N ARG A 300 -6.46 -20.80 4.51
CA ARG A 300 -5.34 -19.86 4.67
C ARG A 300 -5.06 -19.11 3.37
N ILE A 301 -5.00 -19.79 2.23
CA ILE A 301 -4.82 -19.15 0.92
C ILE A 301 -5.97 -18.18 0.62
N LYS A 302 -7.22 -18.55 0.92
CA LYS A 302 -8.37 -17.67 0.77
C LYS A 302 -8.26 -16.41 1.63
N GLN A 303 -7.80 -16.54 2.87
CA GLN A 303 -7.55 -15.40 3.78
C GLN A 303 -6.42 -14.50 3.26
N ILE A 304 -5.34 -15.08 2.73
CA ILE A 304 -4.26 -14.30 2.11
C ILE A 304 -4.80 -13.53 0.90
N ASN A 305 -5.54 -14.17 0.00
CA ASN A 305 -6.13 -13.50 -1.16
C ASN A 305 -7.09 -12.36 -0.75
N ASP A 306 -7.95 -12.59 0.25
CA ASP A 306 -8.81 -11.55 0.82
C ASP A 306 -8.01 -10.37 1.40
N ALA A 307 -6.89 -10.64 2.08
CA ALA A 307 -5.99 -9.60 2.56
C ALA A 307 -5.38 -8.76 1.41
N PHE A 308 -5.01 -9.39 0.28
CA PHE A 308 -4.59 -8.67 -0.93
C PHE A 308 -5.70 -7.75 -1.45
N TYR A 309 -6.92 -8.28 -1.64
CA TYR A 309 -8.05 -7.47 -2.14
C TYR A 309 -8.37 -6.29 -1.23
N ARG A 310 -8.43 -6.50 0.09
CA ARG A 310 -8.70 -5.42 1.06
C ARG A 310 -7.60 -4.36 1.03
N MET A 311 -6.34 -4.78 0.90
CA MET A 311 -5.23 -3.84 0.81
C MET A 311 -5.28 -3.04 -0.50
N MET A 312 -5.58 -3.67 -1.63
CA MET A 312 -5.80 -2.99 -2.92
C MET A 312 -6.87 -1.90 -2.80
N ILE A 313 -8.04 -2.24 -2.25
CA ILE A 313 -9.14 -1.28 -2.05
C ILE A 313 -8.72 -0.12 -1.14
N SER A 314 -7.92 -0.38 -0.09
CA SER A 314 -7.38 0.69 0.78
C SER A 314 -6.40 1.64 0.07
N PHE A 315 -5.86 1.21 -1.08
CA PHE A 315 -5.06 2.03 -2.00
C PHE A 315 -5.88 2.59 -3.17
N ARG A 316 -7.22 2.52 -3.10
CA ARG A 316 -8.14 2.96 -4.16
C ARG A 316 -7.89 2.20 -5.49
N MET A 317 -7.46 0.94 -5.38
CA MET A 317 -7.28 0.02 -6.49
C MET A 317 -8.38 -1.03 -6.44
N ASP A 318 -9.36 -0.91 -7.34
CA ASP A 318 -10.45 -1.87 -7.45
C ASP A 318 -9.93 -3.16 -8.10
N PRO A 319 -10.02 -4.31 -7.41
CA PRO A 319 -9.60 -5.59 -7.98
C PRO A 319 -10.55 -6.07 -9.10
N VAL A 320 -9.98 -6.77 -10.07
CA VAL A 320 -10.75 -7.52 -11.07
C VAL A 320 -11.31 -8.80 -10.40
N LEU A 321 -12.55 -8.74 -9.91
CA LEU A 321 -13.14 -9.78 -9.05
C LEU A 321 -13.76 -10.96 -9.79
N ASN A 322 -14.21 -10.77 -11.03
CA ASN A 322 -14.91 -11.76 -11.86
C ASN A 322 -16.09 -12.40 -11.11
N VAL A 323 -16.96 -11.54 -10.58
CA VAL A 323 -18.13 -11.89 -9.78
C VAL A 323 -19.07 -12.76 -10.59
N ILE A 324 -19.60 -13.82 -9.96
CA ILE A 324 -20.74 -14.57 -10.47
C ILE A 324 -21.99 -14.12 -9.71
N PRO A 325 -22.88 -13.31 -10.29
CA PRO A 325 -24.02 -12.75 -9.57
C PRO A 325 -24.98 -13.80 -8.99
N THR A 326 -25.08 -14.98 -9.59
CA THR A 326 -25.88 -16.09 -9.06
C THR A 326 -25.26 -16.77 -7.83
N ASN A 327 -24.02 -16.43 -7.47
CA ASN A 327 -23.35 -16.91 -6.27
C ASN A 327 -23.46 -15.89 -5.13
N GLU A 328 -24.25 -16.21 -4.11
CA GLU A 328 -24.47 -15.35 -2.95
C GLU A 328 -23.16 -14.95 -2.23
N THR A 329 -22.15 -15.83 -2.21
CA THR A 329 -20.85 -15.54 -1.58
C THR A 329 -20.06 -14.49 -2.35
N ASP A 330 -20.24 -14.39 -3.67
CA ASP A 330 -19.59 -13.34 -4.47
C ASP A 330 -20.32 -12.00 -4.28
N LEU A 331 -21.66 -11.99 -4.28
CA LEU A 331 -22.43 -10.77 -4.00
C LEU A 331 -22.15 -10.21 -2.61
N ARG A 332 -22.14 -11.05 -1.57
CA ARG A 332 -21.81 -10.62 -0.20
C ARG A 332 -20.41 -10.01 -0.14
N ARG A 333 -19.44 -10.57 -0.88
CA ARG A 333 -18.08 -10.03 -0.96
C ARG A 333 -18.05 -8.65 -1.61
N VAL A 334 -18.84 -8.44 -2.66
CA VAL A 334 -18.99 -7.11 -3.28
C VAL A 334 -19.50 -6.10 -2.25
N ASP A 335 -20.56 -6.43 -1.50
CA ASP A 335 -21.09 -5.52 -0.46
C ASP A 335 -20.07 -5.21 0.64
N GLU A 336 -19.35 -6.22 1.13
CA GLU A 336 -18.26 -6.04 2.10
C GLU A 336 -17.17 -5.12 1.57
N TYR A 337 -16.78 -5.28 0.30
CA TYR A 337 -15.74 -4.48 -0.34
C TYR A 337 -16.21 -3.07 -0.69
N ARG A 338 -17.48 -2.87 -1.04
CA ARG A 338 -18.08 -1.53 -1.25
C ARG A 338 -18.05 -0.70 0.03
N ALA A 339 -18.27 -1.32 1.18
CA ALA A 339 -18.11 -0.65 2.48
C ALA A 339 -16.66 -0.17 2.73
N LEU A 340 -15.68 -0.82 2.10
CA LEU A 340 -14.25 -0.44 2.15
C LEU A 340 -13.85 0.56 1.06
N GLY A 341 -14.70 0.81 0.05
CA GLY A 341 -14.43 1.76 -1.02
C GLY A 341 -14.37 1.18 -2.43
N LEU A 342 -14.68 -0.10 -2.62
CA LEU A 342 -14.83 -0.69 -3.96
C LEU A 342 -15.80 0.15 -4.78
N SER A 343 -15.37 0.54 -5.98
CA SER A 343 -16.10 1.44 -6.86
C SER A 343 -16.41 0.84 -8.24
N SER A 344 -15.68 -0.20 -8.64
CA SER A 344 -15.95 -1.00 -9.84
C SER A 344 -15.54 -2.46 -9.66
N PHE A 345 -16.17 -3.37 -10.40
CA PHE A 345 -15.79 -4.79 -10.40
C PHE A 345 -16.18 -5.50 -11.70
N SER A 346 -15.41 -6.53 -12.06
CA SER A 346 -15.71 -7.35 -13.23
C SER A 346 -16.72 -8.48 -12.93
N VAL A 347 -17.46 -8.90 -13.96
CA VAL A 347 -18.49 -9.94 -13.90
C VAL A 347 -18.21 -11.06 -14.91
N GLY A 348 -18.45 -12.30 -14.50
CA GLY A 348 -18.44 -13.48 -15.38
C GLY A 348 -17.15 -14.30 -15.32
N ARG A 349 -17.15 -15.42 -16.05
CA ARG A 349 -16.04 -16.40 -16.17
C ARG A 349 -15.48 -16.50 -17.58
N TYR A 350 -15.83 -15.53 -18.41
CA TYR A 350 -15.40 -15.45 -19.79
C TYR A 350 -14.77 -14.10 -20.07
N GLY A 351 -13.80 -14.08 -20.99
CA GLY A 351 -13.21 -12.85 -21.51
C GLY A 351 -11.75 -12.64 -21.15
N GLY A 352 -11.35 -11.38 -21.05
CA GLY A 352 -9.96 -10.94 -21.06
C GLY A 352 -9.10 -11.60 -20.00
N THR A 353 -9.60 -11.67 -18.76
CA THR A 353 -8.90 -12.30 -17.62
C THR A 353 -8.74 -13.81 -17.74
N TYR A 354 -9.41 -14.43 -18.71
CA TYR A 354 -9.46 -15.87 -18.92
C TYR A 354 -8.93 -16.26 -20.30
N ASN A 355 -7.95 -15.51 -20.82
CA ASN A 355 -7.36 -15.72 -22.13
C ASN A 355 -8.41 -15.73 -23.26
N ASN A 356 -9.39 -14.84 -23.19
CA ASN A 356 -10.47 -14.69 -24.19
C ASN A 356 -11.25 -15.99 -24.48
N ASN A 357 -11.46 -16.83 -23.47
CA ASN A 357 -12.07 -18.17 -23.54
C ASN A 357 -13.57 -18.25 -23.92
N TRP A 358 -14.11 -17.31 -24.69
CA TRP A 358 -15.50 -17.38 -25.16
C TRP A 358 -15.74 -18.62 -26.05
N PRO A 359 -16.88 -19.32 -25.97
CA PRO A 359 -17.10 -20.57 -26.73
C PRO A 359 -17.06 -20.36 -28.24
N GLU A 360 -16.12 -20.99 -28.97
CA GLU A 360 -15.98 -20.80 -30.42
C GLU A 360 -17.22 -21.20 -31.22
N ASP A 361 -17.98 -22.21 -30.76
CA ASP A 361 -19.25 -22.59 -31.36
C ASP A 361 -20.33 -21.53 -31.09
N GLU A 362 -21.05 -21.15 -32.15
CA GLU A 362 -22.07 -20.09 -32.08
C GLU A 362 -23.28 -20.50 -31.22
N GLN A 363 -23.68 -21.78 -31.22
CA GLN A 363 -24.80 -22.23 -30.40
C GLN A 363 -24.41 -22.21 -28.91
N GLU A 364 -23.18 -22.62 -28.59
CA GLU A 364 -22.64 -22.53 -27.23
C GLU A 364 -22.53 -21.07 -26.76
N LEU A 365 -22.07 -20.14 -27.63
CA LEU A 365 -22.06 -18.71 -27.32
C LEU A 365 -23.47 -18.18 -27.05
N LEU A 366 -24.43 -18.49 -27.93
CA LEU A 366 -25.81 -18.03 -27.78
C LEU A 366 -26.50 -18.64 -26.55
N ALA A 367 -26.12 -19.84 -26.14
CA ALA A 367 -26.61 -20.45 -24.90
C ALA A 367 -26.22 -19.65 -23.64
N LEU A 368 -25.15 -18.84 -23.68
CA LEU A 368 -24.77 -17.96 -22.57
C LEU A 368 -25.72 -16.77 -22.39
N LYS A 369 -26.57 -16.46 -23.36
CA LYS A 369 -27.49 -15.32 -23.32
C LYS A 369 -28.39 -15.33 -22.09
N ASP A 370 -28.96 -16.48 -21.73
CA ASP A 370 -29.84 -16.59 -20.57
C ASP A 370 -29.07 -16.45 -19.25
N THR A 371 -27.82 -16.92 -19.22
CA THR A 371 -26.92 -16.74 -18.07
C THR A 371 -26.64 -15.26 -17.85
N TYR A 372 -26.23 -14.52 -18.89
CA TYR A 372 -25.92 -13.10 -18.76
C TYR A 372 -27.17 -12.24 -18.56
N ARG A 373 -28.34 -12.62 -19.09
CA ARG A 373 -29.62 -11.98 -18.72
C ARG A 373 -29.87 -12.09 -17.22
N THR A 374 -29.72 -13.29 -16.66
CA THR A 374 -29.88 -13.53 -15.23
C THR A 374 -28.88 -12.70 -14.41
N TYR A 375 -27.63 -12.57 -14.88
CA TYR A 375 -26.65 -11.70 -14.24
C TYR A 375 -27.11 -10.24 -14.22
N GLY A 376 -27.57 -9.71 -15.36
CA GLY A 376 -28.11 -8.35 -15.47
C GLY A 376 -29.28 -8.11 -14.51
N GLU A 377 -30.25 -9.04 -14.45
CA GLU A 377 -31.41 -8.95 -13.54
C GLU A 377 -30.99 -8.92 -12.07
N ILE A 378 -30.07 -9.80 -11.64
CA ILE A 378 -29.58 -9.82 -10.26
C ILE A 378 -28.83 -8.53 -9.93
N LEU A 379 -27.97 -8.06 -10.83
CA LEU A 379 -27.21 -6.82 -10.62
C LEU A 379 -28.15 -5.60 -10.57
N ALA A 380 -29.20 -5.57 -11.39
CA ALA A 380 -30.24 -4.53 -11.35
C ALA A 380 -30.98 -4.52 -10.01
N LEU A 381 -31.43 -5.69 -9.54
CA LEU A 381 -32.12 -5.84 -8.25
C LEU A 381 -31.27 -5.35 -7.07
N ASN A 382 -29.95 -5.55 -7.15
CA ASN A 382 -28.99 -5.12 -6.13
C ASN A 382 -28.41 -3.70 -6.36
N LYS A 383 -28.85 -2.98 -7.41
CA LYS A 383 -28.35 -1.64 -7.79
C LYS A 383 -26.84 -1.60 -8.03
N LEU A 384 -26.33 -2.61 -8.74
CA LEU A 384 -24.91 -2.79 -9.02
C LEU A 384 -24.53 -2.56 -10.50
N LEU A 385 -25.49 -2.26 -11.38
CA LEU A 385 -25.24 -2.07 -12.82
C LEU A 385 -24.28 -0.91 -13.13
N ASP A 386 -24.27 0.15 -12.31
CA ASP A 386 -23.40 1.31 -12.52
C ASP A 386 -21.92 1.02 -12.21
N GLU A 387 -21.65 0.04 -11.34
CA GLU A 387 -20.31 -0.31 -10.83
C GLU A 387 -19.69 -1.50 -11.58
N GLN A 388 -20.50 -2.31 -12.26
CA GLN A 388 -20.02 -3.52 -12.91
C GLN A 388 -19.49 -3.27 -14.33
N TYR A 389 -18.64 -4.18 -14.80
CA TYR A 389 -18.32 -4.33 -16.21
C TYR A 389 -18.02 -5.80 -16.55
N ILE A 390 -18.16 -6.19 -17.81
CA ILE A 390 -17.65 -7.45 -18.33
C ILE A 390 -16.33 -7.14 -19.02
N TYR A 391 -15.21 -7.68 -18.50
CA TYR A 391 -13.92 -7.61 -19.19
C TYR A 391 -13.95 -8.57 -20.38
N MET A 392 -14.58 -8.11 -21.46
CA MET A 392 -15.00 -8.93 -22.58
C MET A 392 -13.82 -9.47 -23.37
N TRP A 393 -12.80 -8.66 -23.64
CA TRP A 393 -11.69 -9.06 -24.49
C TRP A 393 -10.38 -8.38 -24.12
N ASP A 394 -9.28 -9.12 -24.18
CA ASP A 394 -7.92 -8.64 -23.92
C ASP A 394 -7.03 -8.77 -25.16
N GLU A 395 -6.37 -7.67 -25.51
CA GLU A 395 -5.30 -7.55 -26.51
C GLU A 395 -5.49 -8.38 -27.80
N GLY A 396 -6.58 -8.13 -28.54
CA GLY A 396 -6.86 -8.76 -29.85
C GLY A 396 -6.56 -7.87 -31.06
N GLU A 397 -7.06 -8.28 -32.23
CA GLU A 397 -7.10 -7.43 -33.43
C GLU A 397 -8.35 -6.55 -33.45
N ILE A 398 -8.19 -5.25 -33.68
CA ILE A 398 -9.32 -4.33 -33.89
C ILE A 398 -10.01 -4.73 -35.20
N GLY A 399 -11.34 -4.82 -35.19
CA GLY A 399 -12.11 -5.33 -36.32
C GLY A 399 -12.36 -6.83 -36.31
N ASN A 400 -11.88 -7.56 -35.28
CA ASN A 400 -12.16 -8.99 -35.15
C ASN A 400 -13.67 -9.24 -34.97
N GLU A 401 -14.27 -9.97 -35.92
CA GLU A 401 -15.69 -10.29 -35.95
C GLU A 401 -16.13 -11.03 -34.68
N ARG A 402 -15.26 -11.87 -34.10
CA ARG A 402 -15.57 -12.61 -32.89
C ARG A 402 -15.91 -11.70 -31.71
N VAL A 403 -15.16 -10.61 -31.57
CA VAL A 403 -15.36 -9.61 -30.51
C VAL A 403 -16.73 -8.96 -30.68
N LYS A 404 -17.09 -8.62 -31.93
CA LYS A 404 -18.38 -8.05 -32.26
C LYS A 404 -19.52 -9.02 -31.91
N ARG A 405 -19.41 -10.29 -32.31
CA ARG A 405 -20.43 -11.32 -32.01
C ARG A 405 -20.65 -11.52 -30.51
N VAL A 406 -19.59 -11.49 -29.70
CA VAL A 406 -19.71 -11.54 -28.23
C VAL A 406 -20.40 -10.27 -27.70
N ALA A 407 -20.05 -9.09 -28.20
CA ALA A 407 -20.69 -7.83 -27.80
C ALA A 407 -22.19 -7.83 -28.13
N GLU A 408 -22.57 -8.26 -29.34
CA GLU A 408 -23.97 -8.42 -29.77
C GLU A 408 -24.72 -9.43 -28.91
N MET A 409 -24.09 -10.55 -28.55
CA MET A 409 -24.70 -11.53 -27.65
C MET A 409 -25.00 -10.91 -26.28
N LEU A 410 -24.02 -10.25 -25.67
CA LEU A 410 -24.16 -9.59 -24.36
C LEU A 410 -25.19 -8.45 -24.40
N GLU A 411 -25.20 -7.66 -25.48
CA GLU A 411 -26.20 -6.63 -25.73
C GLU A 411 -27.61 -7.21 -25.80
N SER A 412 -27.77 -8.29 -26.55
CA SER A 412 -29.06 -8.97 -26.66
C SER A 412 -29.48 -9.69 -25.37
N ALA A 413 -28.52 -10.02 -24.49
CA ALA A 413 -28.76 -10.65 -23.19
C ALA A 413 -29.29 -9.63 -22.19
N TYR A 414 -28.59 -8.51 -22.03
CA TYR A 414 -28.96 -7.40 -21.15
C TYR A 414 -28.14 -6.13 -21.50
N PRO A 415 -28.74 -5.12 -22.16
CA PRO A 415 -28.03 -3.93 -22.66
C PRO A 415 -27.20 -3.16 -21.62
N GLU A 416 -27.69 -3.05 -20.37
CA GLU A 416 -26.99 -2.30 -19.32
C GLU A 416 -25.74 -3.02 -18.77
N LEU A 417 -25.44 -4.23 -19.24
CA LEU A 417 -24.18 -4.90 -18.94
C LEU A 417 -23.05 -4.26 -19.74
N LYS A 418 -22.33 -3.32 -19.12
CA LYS A 418 -21.17 -2.63 -19.70
C LYS A 418 -20.11 -3.62 -20.22
N LYS A 419 -19.80 -3.57 -21.52
CA LYS A 419 -18.75 -4.41 -22.13
C LYS A 419 -17.45 -3.62 -22.29
N LEU A 420 -16.38 -4.14 -21.69
CA LEU A 420 -15.05 -3.54 -21.68
C LEU A 420 -14.09 -4.33 -22.55
N VAL A 421 -13.28 -3.63 -23.36
CA VAL A 421 -12.22 -4.24 -24.15
C VAL A 421 -10.88 -3.53 -23.99
N CYS A 422 -9.79 -4.31 -23.96
CA CYS A 422 -8.42 -3.85 -23.86
C CYS A 422 -7.67 -4.09 -25.18
N TYR A 423 -6.94 -3.08 -25.69
CA TYR A 423 -6.26 -3.16 -26.99
C TYR A 423 -4.97 -2.33 -27.06
N HIS A 424 -4.02 -2.80 -27.87
CA HIS A 424 -2.93 -1.98 -28.42
C HIS A 424 -3.42 -1.08 -29.55
N GLY A 425 -4.15 -0.02 -29.19
CA GLY A 425 -4.65 0.97 -30.15
C GLY A 425 -6.09 1.37 -29.88
N VAL A 426 -6.63 2.19 -30.79
CA VAL A 426 -7.96 2.77 -30.67
C VAL A 426 -8.75 2.42 -31.93
N TRP A 427 -9.97 1.91 -31.74
CA TRP A 427 -10.88 1.65 -32.84
C TRP A 427 -11.17 2.92 -33.64
N ASP A 428 -11.16 2.77 -34.96
CA ASP A 428 -11.54 3.81 -35.89
C ASP A 428 -12.80 3.37 -36.66
N PRO A 429 -13.97 3.97 -36.38
CA PRO A 429 -15.22 3.64 -37.06
C PRO A 429 -15.16 3.89 -38.58
N GLU A 430 -14.23 4.74 -39.05
CA GLU A 430 -14.02 4.97 -40.48
C GLU A 430 -13.32 3.79 -41.18
N VAL A 431 -12.54 3.01 -40.43
CA VAL A 431 -11.79 1.84 -40.95
C VAL A 431 -12.59 0.56 -40.74
N TYR A 432 -13.23 0.41 -39.57
CA TYR A 432 -14.08 -0.73 -39.22
C TYR A 432 -15.48 -0.25 -38.81
N PRO A 433 -16.35 0.12 -39.77
CA PRO A 433 -17.70 0.61 -39.49
C PRO A 433 -18.54 -0.43 -38.73
N GLY A 434 -19.20 -0.01 -37.66
CA GLY A 434 -20.13 -0.84 -36.90
C GLY A 434 -19.51 -2.01 -36.13
N TRP A 435 -18.17 -2.06 -35.98
CA TRP A 435 -17.52 -3.14 -35.23
C TRP A 435 -17.67 -2.99 -33.72
N GLY A 436 -17.57 -1.76 -33.21
CA GLY A 436 -17.58 -1.47 -31.77
C GLY A 436 -18.83 -0.75 -31.29
N ASP A 437 -19.93 -0.81 -32.03
CA ASP A 437 -21.16 -0.07 -31.73
C ASP A 437 -21.80 -0.54 -30.41
N GLU A 438 -21.62 -1.81 -30.06
CA GLU A 438 -22.18 -2.44 -28.87
C GLU A 438 -21.19 -2.45 -27.70
N ILE A 439 -19.93 -2.03 -27.92
CA ILE A 439 -18.90 -1.96 -26.87
C ILE A 439 -19.04 -0.65 -26.11
N ASP A 440 -19.07 -0.68 -24.78
CA ASP A 440 -19.25 0.53 -23.96
C ASP A 440 -17.92 1.20 -23.58
N ILE A 441 -16.93 0.38 -23.20
CA ILE A 441 -15.67 0.83 -22.61
C ILE A 441 -14.49 0.36 -23.46
N PHE A 442 -13.72 1.30 -24.00
CA PHE A 442 -12.45 1.03 -24.67
C PHE A 442 -11.27 1.38 -23.78
N VAL A 443 -10.32 0.44 -23.64
CA VAL A 443 -9.11 0.58 -22.83
C VAL A 443 -7.86 0.47 -23.72
N PRO A 444 -7.50 1.53 -24.46
CA PRO A 444 -6.24 1.58 -25.19
C PRO A 444 -5.03 1.61 -24.25
N GLN A 445 -3.90 1.05 -24.71
CA GLN A 445 -2.62 1.25 -24.04
C GLN A 445 -2.25 2.73 -24.10
N ILE A 446 -1.76 3.29 -22.99
CA ILE A 446 -1.40 4.72 -22.91
C ILE A 446 -0.39 5.14 -24.00
N SER A 447 0.49 4.23 -24.39
CA SER A 447 1.54 4.41 -25.40
C SER A 447 0.99 4.50 -26.82
N SER A 448 -0.13 3.81 -27.08
CA SER A 448 -0.85 3.74 -28.35
C SER A 448 -2.07 4.69 -28.38
N PHE A 449 -2.15 5.61 -27.44
CA PHE A 449 -3.29 6.51 -27.31
C PHE A 449 -3.35 7.52 -28.46
N ASP A 450 -4.44 7.49 -29.23
CA ASP A 450 -4.70 8.41 -30.33
C ASP A 450 -5.80 9.41 -29.94
N HIS A 451 -5.42 10.66 -29.72
CA HIS A 451 -6.34 11.71 -29.29
C HIS A 451 -7.49 11.95 -30.28
N GLN A 452 -7.26 11.81 -31.59
CA GLN A 452 -8.30 12.07 -32.59
C GLN A 452 -9.34 10.94 -32.58
N LYS A 453 -8.88 9.69 -32.60
CA LYS A 453 -9.76 8.51 -32.54
C LYS A 453 -10.53 8.47 -31.22
N VAL A 454 -9.86 8.70 -30.10
CA VAL A 454 -10.51 8.77 -28.78
C VAL A 454 -11.59 9.85 -28.75
N ASN A 455 -11.32 11.05 -29.28
CA ASN A 455 -12.33 12.10 -29.34
C ASN A 455 -13.53 11.73 -30.24
N ARG A 456 -13.33 10.91 -31.29
CA ARG A 456 -14.45 10.36 -32.07
C ARG A 456 -15.27 9.39 -31.22
N LEU A 457 -14.64 8.42 -30.56
CA LEU A 457 -15.33 7.45 -29.72
C LEU A 457 -16.13 8.12 -28.59
N LYS A 458 -15.57 9.14 -27.93
CA LYS A 458 -16.29 9.92 -26.91
C LYS A 458 -17.53 10.62 -27.45
N LYS A 459 -17.48 11.17 -28.67
CA LYS A 459 -18.66 11.78 -29.33
C LYS A 459 -19.74 10.75 -29.65
N MET A 460 -19.37 9.48 -29.80
CA MET A 460 -20.30 8.35 -29.93
C MET A 460 -20.82 7.84 -28.59
N GLY A 461 -20.50 8.51 -27.47
CA GLY A 461 -20.94 8.11 -26.13
C GLY A 461 -20.10 6.99 -25.51
N LYS A 462 -18.98 6.61 -26.13
CA LYS A 462 -18.10 5.56 -25.61
C LYS A 462 -17.29 6.07 -24.42
N GLU A 463 -17.18 5.21 -23.40
CA GLU A 463 -16.33 5.45 -22.26
C GLU A 463 -14.89 5.04 -22.59
N ILE A 464 -13.92 5.86 -22.17
CA ILE A 464 -12.51 5.63 -22.46
C ILE A 464 -11.75 5.51 -21.16
N TRP A 465 -11.04 4.39 -21.02
CA TRP A 465 -10.06 4.15 -19.98
C TRP A 465 -8.67 4.11 -20.61
N PHE A 466 -7.63 3.86 -19.83
CA PHE A 466 -6.37 3.37 -20.38
C PHE A 466 -5.70 2.41 -19.43
N TYR A 467 -4.79 1.63 -19.99
CA TYR A 467 -3.90 0.79 -19.20
C TYR A 467 -2.44 1.13 -19.46
N VAL A 468 -1.62 0.75 -18.49
CA VAL A 468 -0.17 0.69 -18.63
C VAL A 468 0.26 -0.76 -18.53
N SER A 469 1.19 -1.15 -19.39
CA SER A 469 1.85 -2.45 -19.38
C SER A 469 3.13 -2.31 -20.19
N GLY A 470 4.07 -3.24 -20.01
CA GLY A 470 5.24 -3.35 -20.86
C GLY A 470 6.08 -2.06 -20.85
N PRO A 471 6.75 -1.72 -19.73
CA PRO A 471 7.53 -0.49 -19.62
C PRO A 471 8.39 -0.24 -20.86
N SER A 472 8.33 0.98 -21.38
CA SER A 472 8.86 1.32 -22.69
C SER A 472 9.56 2.70 -22.66
N SER A 473 10.24 3.06 -23.74
CA SER A 473 10.94 4.34 -23.90
C SER A 473 10.06 5.48 -24.45
N ASP A 474 8.75 5.29 -24.53
CA ASP A 474 7.84 6.23 -25.20
C ASP A 474 7.50 7.51 -24.41
N GLY A 475 8.01 7.63 -23.18
CA GLY A 475 7.82 8.77 -22.29
C GLY A 475 6.54 8.74 -21.46
N THR A 476 5.68 7.73 -21.60
CA THR A 476 4.46 7.60 -20.79
C THR A 476 4.78 7.15 -19.35
N PRO A 477 3.96 7.54 -18.34
CA PRO A 477 4.15 7.07 -16.99
C PRO A 477 3.89 5.56 -16.89
N ASN A 478 4.56 4.89 -15.95
CA ASN A 478 4.38 3.47 -15.71
C ASN A 478 4.42 3.15 -14.21
N LEU A 479 3.96 1.95 -13.85
CA LEU A 479 3.98 1.44 -12.49
C LEU A 479 5.14 0.44 -12.24
N ALA A 480 6.04 0.26 -13.20
CA ALA A 480 7.24 -0.56 -13.03
C ALA A 480 8.19 0.02 -11.96
N LEU A 481 9.09 -0.82 -11.42
CA LEU A 481 9.97 -0.47 -10.30
C LEU A 481 10.88 0.73 -10.62
N ASP A 482 11.43 0.74 -11.83
CA ASP A 482 12.52 1.59 -12.26
C ASP A 482 12.07 2.90 -12.94
N PHE A 483 10.85 3.32 -12.62
CA PHE A 483 10.23 4.59 -13.04
C PHE A 483 10.31 5.65 -11.92
N ASP A 484 9.96 6.91 -12.20
CA ASP A 484 9.99 7.95 -11.17
C ASP A 484 8.93 7.66 -10.09
N GLY A 485 9.16 8.11 -8.86
CA GLY A 485 8.15 7.97 -7.80
C GLY A 485 6.87 8.75 -8.09
N LEU A 486 6.94 9.78 -8.95
CA LEU A 486 5.78 10.58 -9.33
C LEU A 486 4.91 9.94 -10.43
N ASP A 487 5.44 8.98 -11.19
CA ASP A 487 4.74 8.39 -12.35
C ASP A 487 3.40 7.71 -11.95
N PRO A 488 3.30 6.98 -10.82
CA PRO A 488 2.00 6.50 -10.34
C PRO A 488 1.02 7.62 -9.97
N ARG A 489 1.51 8.74 -9.40
CA ARG A 489 0.68 9.85 -8.93
C ARG A 489 0.13 10.69 -10.07
N ILE A 490 0.87 10.86 -11.17
CA ILE A 490 0.44 11.71 -12.30
C ILE A 490 -0.67 11.07 -13.15
N ILE A 491 -0.83 9.74 -13.09
CA ILE A 491 -1.81 9.01 -13.91
C ILE A 491 -3.25 9.50 -13.68
N PRO A 492 -3.77 9.64 -12.44
CA PRO A 492 -5.11 10.18 -12.22
C PRO A 492 -5.27 11.65 -12.70
N TRP A 493 -4.22 12.47 -12.61
CA TRP A 493 -4.24 13.83 -13.17
C TRP A 493 -4.32 13.84 -14.69
N MET A 494 -3.62 12.91 -15.36
CA MET A 494 -3.76 12.69 -16.80
C MET A 494 -5.18 12.24 -17.15
N ALA A 495 -5.74 11.31 -16.36
CA ALA A 495 -7.10 10.86 -16.56
C ALA A 495 -8.11 12.03 -16.47
N TRP A 496 -7.92 12.94 -15.52
CA TRP A 496 -8.72 14.16 -15.45
C TRP A 496 -8.53 15.07 -16.67
N LYS A 497 -7.27 15.39 -17.05
CA LYS A 497 -6.96 16.29 -18.17
C LYS A 497 -7.55 15.82 -19.49
N PHE A 498 -7.44 14.52 -19.76
CA PHE A 498 -7.84 13.91 -21.02
C PHE A 498 -9.24 13.31 -20.97
N ASP A 499 -10.01 13.57 -19.91
CA ASP A 499 -11.40 13.11 -19.70
C ASP A 499 -11.56 11.59 -19.81
N ILE A 500 -10.92 10.87 -18.90
CA ILE A 500 -10.75 9.43 -18.93
C ILE A 500 -11.39 8.89 -17.67
N LYS A 501 -12.18 7.84 -17.84
CA LYS A 501 -13.12 7.39 -16.83
C LYS A 501 -12.62 6.23 -16.00
N GLY A 502 -11.55 5.57 -16.45
CA GLY A 502 -10.87 4.59 -15.62
C GLY A 502 -9.46 4.24 -16.05
N PHE A 503 -8.83 3.46 -15.20
CA PHE A 503 -7.45 3.02 -15.33
C PHE A 503 -7.33 1.52 -15.05
N LEU A 504 -6.64 0.79 -15.94
CA LEU A 504 -6.44 -0.65 -15.81
C LEU A 504 -4.95 -0.98 -15.64
N TYR A 505 -4.66 -1.97 -14.80
CA TYR A 505 -3.34 -2.59 -14.72
C TYR A 505 -3.46 -4.11 -14.70
N TRP A 506 -2.69 -4.75 -15.59
CA TRP A 506 -2.88 -6.16 -15.95
C TRP A 506 -2.57 -7.16 -14.84
N CYS A 507 -1.81 -6.78 -13.80
CA CYS A 507 -1.55 -7.64 -12.64
C CYS A 507 -0.87 -6.88 -11.51
N VAL A 508 -1.09 -7.28 -10.25
CA VAL A 508 -0.39 -6.71 -9.09
C VAL A 508 0.52 -7.69 -8.33
N ASN A 509 0.46 -8.99 -8.62
CA ASN A 509 1.18 -10.04 -7.88
C ASN A 509 1.94 -11.03 -8.78
N TRP A 510 2.42 -10.60 -9.96
CA TRP A 510 3.15 -11.46 -10.90
C TRP A 510 4.58 -11.76 -10.43
N TRP A 511 4.72 -12.68 -9.47
CA TRP A 511 6.01 -13.19 -8.95
C TRP A 511 6.50 -14.46 -9.67
N ASP A 512 5.92 -14.80 -10.82
CA ASP A 512 6.03 -16.13 -11.43
C ASP A 512 7.48 -16.65 -11.46
N GLY A 513 7.70 -17.78 -10.78
CA GLY A 513 8.99 -18.47 -10.69
C GLY A 513 10.13 -17.72 -9.98
N MET A 514 9.89 -16.55 -9.36
CA MET A 514 10.96 -15.70 -8.80
C MET A 514 10.70 -15.22 -7.36
N ASP A 515 11.78 -14.85 -6.67
CA ASP A 515 11.71 -14.20 -5.34
C ASP A 515 11.80 -12.69 -5.53
N PRO A 516 10.70 -11.93 -5.31
CA PRO A 516 10.66 -10.49 -5.58
C PRO A 516 11.54 -9.67 -4.63
N PHE A 517 12.12 -10.28 -3.60
CA PHE A 517 13.13 -9.65 -2.74
C PHE A 517 14.57 -9.79 -3.27
N LYS A 518 14.80 -10.65 -4.26
CA LYS A 518 16.14 -10.98 -4.78
C LYS A 518 16.42 -10.49 -6.18
N THR A 519 15.39 -10.18 -6.97
CA THR A 519 15.52 -9.64 -8.32
C THR A 519 14.24 -8.89 -8.69
N ALA A 520 14.36 -7.86 -9.52
CA ALA A 520 13.21 -7.19 -10.11
C ALA A 520 12.74 -7.82 -11.43
N ALA A 521 13.57 -8.67 -12.05
CA ALA A 521 13.26 -9.31 -13.32
C ALA A 521 12.19 -10.39 -13.15
N ASN A 522 10.93 -10.04 -13.40
CA ASN A 522 9.78 -10.91 -13.11
C ASN A 522 9.02 -11.37 -14.36
N THR A 523 9.41 -10.89 -15.54
CA THR A 523 8.83 -11.32 -16.82
C THR A 523 9.88 -11.94 -17.72
N ARG A 524 9.44 -12.76 -18.69
CA ARG A 524 10.30 -13.36 -19.72
C ARG A 524 11.06 -12.33 -20.57
N TRP A 525 10.63 -11.08 -20.54
CA TRP A 525 11.23 -9.96 -21.29
C TRP A 525 12.20 -9.14 -20.45
N GLU A 526 12.60 -9.64 -19.28
CA GLU A 526 13.60 -9.01 -18.42
C GLU A 526 13.21 -7.57 -18.01
N GLN A 527 11.92 -7.33 -17.81
CA GLN A 527 11.38 -6.06 -17.29
C GLN A 527 11.45 -6.05 -15.75
N ASN A 528 11.67 -4.88 -15.16
CA ASN A 528 11.73 -4.71 -13.70
C ASN A 528 10.32 -4.47 -13.12
N PHE A 529 9.72 -5.49 -12.49
CA PHE A 529 8.39 -5.45 -11.85
C PHE A 529 7.24 -4.98 -12.75
N ASN A 530 7.17 -5.49 -13.97
CA ASN A 530 5.94 -5.37 -14.76
C ASN A 530 4.90 -6.35 -14.21
N GLY A 531 3.75 -5.87 -13.73
CA GLY A 531 2.69 -6.71 -13.15
C GLY A 531 2.87 -7.02 -11.66
N LEU A 532 3.67 -6.24 -10.93
CA LEU A 532 4.00 -6.50 -9.53
C LEU A 532 4.02 -5.20 -8.74
N LEU A 533 3.03 -5.00 -7.88
CA LEU A 533 2.90 -3.83 -6.99
C LEU A 533 2.90 -4.19 -5.51
N PHE A 534 2.59 -5.45 -5.21
CA PHE A 534 2.57 -5.97 -3.84
C PHE A 534 3.58 -7.11 -3.70
N TYR A 535 4.20 -7.17 -2.53
CA TYR A 535 5.13 -8.22 -2.16
C TYR A 535 4.42 -9.29 -1.33
N PRO A 536 4.86 -10.55 -1.42
CA PRO A 536 4.42 -11.58 -0.49
C PRO A 536 5.10 -11.35 0.87
N TRP A 537 4.34 -11.34 1.96
CA TRP A 537 4.89 -11.13 3.30
C TRP A 537 4.11 -11.84 4.41
N LYS A 538 4.79 -12.73 5.15
CA LYS A 538 4.19 -13.51 6.25
C LYS A 538 2.92 -14.24 5.79
N GLU A 539 1.74 -13.77 6.19
CA GLU A 539 0.42 -14.33 5.84
C GLU A 539 -0.45 -13.26 5.13
N GLY A 540 0.17 -12.37 4.33
CA GLY A 540 -0.55 -11.30 3.66
C GLY A 540 0.32 -10.47 2.69
N PRO A 541 -0.24 -9.41 2.13
CA PRO A 541 0.47 -8.53 1.21
C PRO A 541 1.36 -7.51 1.95
N MET A 542 2.42 -7.07 1.30
CA MET A 542 3.18 -5.87 1.67
C MET A 542 3.12 -4.85 0.54
N ALA A 543 2.85 -3.60 0.89
CA ALA A 543 2.78 -2.47 -0.05
C ALA A 543 4.16 -2.10 -0.61
N SER A 544 4.18 -1.60 -1.85
CA SER A 544 5.30 -0.88 -2.43
C SER A 544 5.15 0.62 -2.23
N MET A 545 6.22 1.39 -2.40
CA MET A 545 6.13 2.85 -2.50
C MET A 545 5.23 3.29 -3.66
N ARG A 546 5.17 2.51 -4.75
CA ARG A 546 4.40 2.82 -5.96
C ARG A 546 2.89 2.90 -5.70
N VAL A 547 2.33 1.99 -4.90
CA VAL A 547 0.90 2.03 -4.56
C VAL A 547 0.55 3.20 -3.62
N MET A 548 1.50 3.64 -2.79
CA MET A 548 1.33 4.84 -1.96
C MET A 548 1.16 6.07 -2.86
N ASN A 549 2.06 6.25 -3.83
CA ASN A 549 2.02 7.40 -4.74
C ASN A 549 0.81 7.35 -5.69
N PHE A 550 0.37 6.14 -6.10
CA PHE A 550 -0.88 6.00 -6.85
C PHE A 550 -2.10 6.46 -6.02
N ARG A 551 -2.19 6.05 -4.75
CA ARG A 551 -3.27 6.49 -3.86
C ARG A 551 -3.30 8.01 -3.71
N ASP A 552 -2.15 8.66 -3.52
CA ASP A 552 -2.07 10.12 -3.49
C ASP A 552 -2.69 10.75 -4.75
N GLY A 553 -2.44 10.16 -5.93
CA GLY A 553 -3.02 10.61 -7.19
C GLY A 553 -4.54 10.39 -7.26
N MET A 554 -5.02 9.25 -6.77
CA MET A 554 -6.45 8.96 -6.69
C MET A 554 -7.15 9.93 -5.74
N GLU A 555 -6.54 10.27 -4.61
CA GLU A 555 -7.06 11.26 -3.67
C GLU A 555 -7.04 12.67 -4.28
N ASP A 556 -5.97 13.05 -4.99
CA ASP A 556 -5.93 14.29 -5.77
C ASP A 556 -7.10 14.40 -6.78
N TYR A 557 -7.47 13.29 -7.44
CA TYR A 557 -8.64 13.23 -8.34
C TYR A 557 -9.95 13.56 -7.61
N GLU A 558 -10.10 13.12 -6.37
CA GLU A 558 -11.29 13.39 -5.57
C GLU A 558 -11.44 14.87 -5.21
N TYR A 559 -10.35 15.63 -5.06
CA TYR A 559 -10.40 17.09 -4.93
C TYR A 559 -10.96 17.74 -6.20
N LEU A 560 -10.50 17.31 -7.37
CA LEU A 560 -10.98 17.81 -8.67
C LEU A 560 -12.48 17.49 -8.85
N HIS A 561 -12.88 16.26 -8.52
CA HIS A 561 -14.27 15.84 -8.60
C HIS A 561 -15.17 16.64 -7.64
N LEU A 562 -14.74 16.83 -6.40
CA LEU A 562 -15.47 17.63 -5.40
C LEU A 562 -15.63 19.09 -5.86
N LEU A 563 -14.55 19.72 -6.35
CA LEU A 563 -14.62 21.09 -6.87
C LEU A 563 -15.54 21.21 -8.08
N LYS A 564 -15.54 20.22 -8.99
CA LYS A 564 -16.45 20.17 -10.14
C LYS A 564 -17.91 20.11 -9.67
N ARG A 565 -18.21 19.25 -8.70
CA ARG A 565 -19.55 19.13 -8.13
C ARG A 565 -19.99 20.43 -7.44
N LEU A 566 -19.13 21.04 -6.64
CA LEU A 566 -19.41 22.31 -5.98
C LEU A 566 -19.66 23.44 -6.98
N THR A 567 -18.86 23.51 -8.04
CA THR A 567 -19.04 24.47 -9.15
C THR A 567 -20.43 24.32 -9.77
N ALA A 568 -20.87 23.09 -10.05
CA ALA A 568 -22.20 22.84 -10.60
C ALA A 568 -23.33 23.25 -9.61
N VAL A 569 -23.18 22.92 -8.33
CA VAL A 569 -24.14 23.32 -7.27
C VAL A 569 -24.23 24.85 -7.16
N TRP A 570 -23.10 25.54 -7.23
CA TRP A 570 -23.04 27.00 -7.19
C TRP A 570 -23.77 27.66 -8.35
N GLN A 571 -23.58 27.14 -9.56
CA GLN A 571 -24.27 27.62 -10.76
C GLN A 571 -25.78 27.38 -10.67
N ALA A 572 -26.21 26.20 -10.20
CA ALA A 572 -27.62 25.89 -10.03
C ALA A 572 -28.31 26.79 -8.99
N LYS A 573 -27.58 27.23 -7.95
CA LYS A 573 -28.08 28.12 -6.90
C LYS A 573 -27.88 29.61 -7.18
N GLY A 574 -27.15 29.99 -8.24
CA GLY A 574 -26.87 31.38 -8.61
C GLY A 574 -25.78 32.07 -7.78
N PHE A 575 -25.04 31.34 -6.93
CA PHE A 575 -23.95 31.89 -6.10
C PHE A 575 -22.76 32.38 -6.94
N ASP A 576 -22.63 31.88 -8.17
CA ASP A 576 -21.62 32.30 -9.12
C ASP A 576 -21.77 33.75 -9.56
N ARG A 577 -23.00 34.29 -9.60
CA ARG A 577 -23.28 35.70 -9.93
C ARG A 577 -22.79 36.65 -8.84
N GLU A 578 -22.90 36.23 -7.58
CA GLU A 578 -22.45 37.01 -6.41
C GLU A 578 -20.93 36.92 -6.21
N ASN A 579 -20.31 35.84 -6.69
CA ASN A 579 -18.88 35.56 -6.46
C ASN A 579 -18.15 35.19 -7.77
N PRO A 580 -18.13 36.09 -8.79
CA PRO A 580 -17.61 35.79 -10.12
C PRO A 580 -16.10 35.47 -10.12
N ALA A 581 -15.32 36.07 -9.22
CA ALA A 581 -13.90 35.78 -9.09
C ALA A 581 -13.63 34.36 -8.56
N LEU A 582 -14.41 33.91 -7.57
CA LEU A 582 -14.23 32.60 -6.95
C LEU A 582 -14.63 31.47 -7.91
N ILE A 583 -15.76 31.61 -8.60
CA ILE A 583 -16.16 30.63 -9.61
C ILE A 583 -15.16 30.58 -10.78
N GLN A 584 -14.54 31.71 -11.13
CA GLN A 584 -13.51 31.73 -12.17
C GLN A 584 -12.23 31.03 -11.69
N ARG A 585 -11.81 31.23 -10.44
CA ARG A 585 -10.71 30.46 -9.82
C ARG A 585 -10.99 28.96 -9.83
N ALA A 586 -12.20 28.56 -9.44
CA ALA A 586 -12.63 27.15 -9.48
C ALA A 586 -12.54 26.56 -10.89
N LYS A 587 -13.11 27.24 -11.89
CA LYS A 587 -13.04 26.82 -13.30
C LYS A 587 -11.61 26.72 -13.84
N THR A 588 -10.73 27.64 -13.44
CA THR A 588 -9.31 27.57 -13.79
C THR A 588 -8.64 26.37 -13.14
N LEU A 589 -8.90 26.12 -11.86
CA LEU A 589 -8.29 25.01 -11.13
C LEU A 589 -8.74 23.63 -11.64
N LEU A 590 -9.97 23.52 -12.15
CA LEU A 590 -10.48 22.31 -12.80
C LEU A 590 -9.78 21.98 -14.13
N ARG A 591 -8.99 22.90 -14.71
CA ARG A 591 -8.19 22.65 -15.92
C ARG A 591 -6.76 22.31 -15.53
N VAL A 592 -6.31 21.10 -15.87
CA VAL A 592 -4.90 20.71 -15.72
C VAL A 592 -4.09 21.36 -16.84
N ASP A 593 -3.31 22.38 -16.49
CA ASP A 593 -2.53 23.17 -17.44
C ASP A 593 -1.20 22.49 -17.80
N ASN A 594 -0.49 23.10 -18.75
CA ASN A 594 0.73 22.55 -19.33
C ASN A 594 1.95 22.65 -18.41
N SER A 595 1.87 23.34 -17.26
CA SER A 595 2.93 23.27 -16.24
C SER A 595 2.96 21.91 -15.52
N LEU A 596 1.84 21.19 -15.51
CA LEU A 596 1.75 19.85 -14.93
C LEU A 596 1.84 18.77 -16.00
N ILE A 597 1.02 18.85 -17.04
CA ILE A 597 0.93 17.81 -18.07
C ILE A 597 0.81 18.52 -19.42
N VAL A 598 1.79 18.36 -20.30
CA VAL A 598 1.73 18.84 -21.69
C VAL A 598 1.03 17.80 -22.57
N SER A 599 1.44 16.54 -22.45
CA SER A 599 0.89 15.39 -23.16
C SER A 599 0.97 14.13 -22.28
N LEU A 600 0.47 12.99 -22.76
CA LEU A 600 0.68 11.69 -22.09
C LEU A 600 2.16 11.28 -21.98
N LYS A 601 3.05 11.92 -22.75
CA LYS A 601 4.49 11.62 -22.83
C LYS A 601 5.39 12.72 -22.25
N GLU A 602 4.80 13.86 -21.90
CA GLU A 602 5.52 15.03 -21.39
C GLU A 602 4.73 15.66 -20.26
N TYR A 603 5.27 15.55 -19.05
CA TYR A 603 4.64 15.97 -17.80
C TYR A 603 5.73 16.31 -16.77
N THR A 604 5.32 17.02 -15.72
CA THR A 604 6.21 17.42 -14.64
C THR A 604 6.71 16.21 -13.85
N ASN A 605 7.97 16.27 -13.43
CA ASN A 605 8.54 15.36 -12.44
C ASN A 605 8.70 16.03 -11.05
N ASP A 606 8.18 17.25 -10.89
CA ASP A 606 8.20 18.00 -9.63
C ASP A 606 6.94 17.74 -8.81
N GLY A 607 7.03 16.85 -7.82
CA GLY A 607 5.94 16.56 -6.91
C GLY A 607 5.49 17.76 -6.05
N LYS A 608 6.32 18.81 -5.91
CA LYS A 608 5.89 20.03 -5.22
C LYS A 608 4.80 20.77 -6.00
N LEU A 609 4.87 20.76 -7.33
CA LEU A 609 3.85 21.41 -8.16
C LEU A 609 2.49 20.72 -8.02
N LEU A 610 2.46 19.37 -7.98
CA LEU A 610 1.21 18.63 -7.73
C LEU A 610 0.63 18.92 -6.34
N ARG A 611 1.46 18.87 -5.29
CA ARG A 611 1.02 19.20 -3.93
C ARG A 611 0.51 20.63 -3.81
N GLN A 612 1.20 21.59 -4.44
CA GLN A 612 0.75 22.99 -4.50
C GLN A 612 -0.61 23.09 -5.19
N ARG A 613 -0.78 22.42 -6.33
CA ARG A 613 -2.05 22.40 -7.05
C ARG A 613 -3.18 21.81 -6.23
N ARG A 614 -2.95 20.68 -5.55
CA ARG A 614 -3.91 20.08 -4.62
C ARG A 614 -4.30 21.05 -3.51
N ASN A 615 -3.33 21.76 -2.93
CA ASN A 615 -3.60 22.74 -1.87
C ASN A 615 -4.40 23.93 -2.37
N ASP A 616 -4.19 24.37 -3.61
CA ASP A 616 -4.99 25.44 -4.21
C ASP A 616 -6.42 24.98 -4.50
N LEU A 617 -6.62 23.71 -4.92
CA LEU A 617 -7.95 23.09 -5.00
C LEU A 617 -8.63 23.09 -3.62
N ALA A 618 -7.93 22.64 -2.58
CA ALA A 618 -8.45 22.55 -1.22
C ALA A 618 -8.96 23.89 -0.69
N LYS A 619 -8.16 24.95 -0.82
CA LYS A 619 -8.52 26.30 -0.37
C LYS A 619 -9.78 26.81 -1.07
N VAL A 620 -9.92 26.58 -2.38
CA VAL A 620 -11.10 27.00 -3.13
C VAL A 620 -12.33 26.17 -2.73
N ILE A 621 -12.18 24.87 -2.49
CA ILE A 621 -13.26 24.02 -1.98
C ILE A 621 -13.76 24.53 -0.63
N GLU A 622 -12.85 24.83 0.32
CA GLU A 622 -13.23 25.39 1.62
C GLU A 622 -13.95 26.72 1.49
N GLU A 623 -13.37 27.67 0.76
CA GLU A 623 -13.95 29.01 0.54
C GLU A 623 -15.35 28.92 -0.09
N MET A 624 -15.56 27.96 -1.00
CA MET A 624 -16.86 27.71 -1.61
C MET A 624 -17.84 27.02 -0.65
N MET A 625 -17.38 26.13 0.22
CA MET A 625 -18.26 25.46 1.19
C MET A 625 -18.69 26.39 2.33
N GLU A 626 -17.83 27.30 2.76
CA GLU A 626 -18.15 28.28 3.80
C GLU A 626 -19.28 29.23 3.38
N LYS A 627 -19.30 29.65 2.11
CA LYS A 627 -20.35 30.53 1.57
C LYS A 627 -21.70 29.83 1.32
N ILE A 628 -21.74 28.49 1.34
CA ILE A 628 -23.00 27.73 1.27
C ILE A 628 -23.69 27.64 2.63
N LYS A 629 -22.92 27.68 3.72
CA LYS A 629 -23.44 27.64 5.10
C LYS A 629 -24.04 28.98 5.46
#